data_AF-A0A329J7K5-F1
#
_entry.id   AF-A0A329J7K5-F1
#
_cell.length_a   1.000
_cell.length_b   1.000
_cell.length_c   1.000
_cell.angle_alpha   90.00
_cell.angle_beta   90.00
_cell.angle_gamma   90.00
#
_symmetry.space_group_name_H-M   'P 1'
#
loop_
_entity.id
_entity.type
_entity.pdbx_description
1 polymer ?
#
loop_
_entity_poly.entity_id
_entity_poly.type
_entity_poly.pdbx_seq_one_letter_code
_entity_poly.pdbx_strand_id
1 'polypeptide(L)'
;MATLKVPVTANDHRQGRADAKVTLVEYGDYECPYCGLAYWVVKKLQQHFGGDLLLVFRNFPLTTAHPHALSAAVTAEYAGSRGFFWEAHDELYEHQDRLGLPLYDAIALRHGLSSDELAVAMQTDIYLPKIQSDFNGGVRSGVNGTPAFYIDGLRYDGPPEVTEMSQAIELASMRGLNR
;
A
#
# COMPACT_ATOMS: atom_id res chain seq x y z
N MET A 1 -21.90 6.84 1.39
CA MET A 1 -20.43 6.73 1.54
C MET A 1 -19.98 5.51 0.78
N ALA A 2 -18.91 5.62 -0.01
CA ALA A 2 -18.34 4.44 -0.66
C ALA A 2 -17.78 3.48 0.39
N THR A 3 -17.80 2.20 0.08
CA THR A 3 -17.38 1.12 0.98
C THR A 3 -16.43 0.20 0.25
N LEU A 4 -15.46 -0.34 0.98
CA LEU A 4 -14.55 -1.35 0.47
C LEU A 4 -15.34 -2.57 0.04
N LYS A 5 -15.33 -2.89 -1.26
CA LYS A 5 -16.11 -4.02 -1.81
C LYS A 5 -15.37 -5.34 -1.76
N VAL A 6 -14.05 -5.29 -1.73
CA VAL A 6 -13.20 -6.48 -1.59
C VAL A 6 -12.71 -6.52 -0.14
N PRO A 7 -13.15 -7.49 0.67
CA PRO A 7 -12.75 -7.58 2.07
C PRO A 7 -11.23 -7.74 2.18
N VAL A 8 -10.68 -7.38 3.34
CA VAL A 8 -9.28 -7.70 3.67
C VAL A 8 -9.16 -9.21 3.86
N THR A 9 -8.10 -9.79 3.31
CA THR A 9 -7.85 -11.24 3.30
C THR A 9 -6.40 -11.55 3.67
N ALA A 10 -6.07 -12.84 3.79
CA ALA A 10 -4.69 -13.27 4.01
C ALA A 10 -3.75 -13.00 2.81
N ASN A 11 -4.29 -12.75 1.62
CA ASN A 11 -3.53 -12.42 0.41
C ASN A 11 -3.17 -10.93 0.31
N ASP A 12 -3.58 -10.13 1.27
CA ASP A 12 -3.20 -8.72 1.37
C ASP A 12 -1.86 -8.57 2.11
N HIS A 13 -1.09 -7.56 1.71
CA HIS A 13 0.06 -7.11 2.49
C HIS A 13 -0.42 -6.36 3.71
N ARG A 14 -0.06 -6.87 4.89
CA ARG A 14 -0.55 -6.39 6.19
C ARG A 14 0.61 -6.05 7.11
N GLN A 15 0.56 -4.90 7.77
CA GLN A 15 1.54 -4.48 8.79
C GLN A 15 0.80 -4.08 10.07
N GLY A 16 1.19 -4.67 11.19
CA GLY A 16 0.49 -4.50 12.47
C GLY A 16 -0.12 -5.81 12.96
N ARG A 17 -0.84 -5.74 14.08
CA ARG A 17 -1.43 -6.93 14.71
C ARG A 17 -2.72 -7.34 14.00
N ALA A 18 -2.95 -8.64 13.86
CA ALA A 18 -4.18 -9.16 13.25
C ALA A 18 -5.45 -8.86 14.08
N ASP A 19 -5.28 -8.58 15.38
CA ASP A 19 -6.34 -8.22 16.33
C ASP A 19 -6.39 -6.70 16.63
N ALA A 20 -5.75 -5.88 15.79
CA ALA A 20 -5.82 -4.42 15.88
C ALA A 20 -7.28 -3.93 15.88
N LYS A 21 -7.55 -2.85 16.62
CA LYS A 21 -8.91 -2.29 16.76
C LYS A 21 -9.44 -1.69 15.47
N VAL A 22 -8.55 -1.17 14.62
CA VAL A 22 -8.91 -0.48 13.38
C VAL A 22 -8.04 -1.00 12.25
N THR A 23 -8.66 -1.21 11.09
CA THR A 23 -7.95 -1.51 9.84
C THR A 23 -7.97 -0.29 8.91
N LEU A 24 -6.78 0.17 8.52
CA LEU A 24 -6.57 1.17 7.47
C LEU A 24 -6.15 0.47 6.19
N VAL A 25 -7.00 0.51 5.16
CA VAL A 25 -6.64 0.04 3.81
C VAL A 25 -6.24 1.23 2.96
N GLU A 26 -5.06 1.15 2.36
CA GLU A 26 -4.55 2.10 1.37
C GLU A 26 -4.49 1.44 -0.01
N TYR A 27 -5.04 2.12 -1.01
CA TYR A 27 -4.71 1.88 -2.41
C TYR A 27 -3.69 2.92 -2.85
N GLY A 28 -2.48 2.47 -3.18
CA GLY A 28 -1.35 3.33 -3.47
C GLY A 28 -0.70 3.05 -4.82
N ASP A 29 -0.10 4.11 -5.35
CA ASP A 29 0.77 4.10 -6.52
C ASP A 29 2.14 4.61 -6.07
N TYR A 30 3.20 3.85 -6.33
CA TYR A 30 4.54 4.18 -5.86
C TYR A 30 5.16 5.42 -6.53
N GLU A 31 4.70 5.82 -7.72
CA GLU A 31 5.19 7.01 -8.43
C GLU A 31 4.29 8.24 -8.22
N CYS A 32 3.09 8.05 -7.66
CA CYS A 32 2.19 9.14 -7.37
C CYS A 32 2.77 10.05 -6.25
N PRO A 33 2.96 11.36 -6.50
CA PRO A 33 3.54 12.28 -5.51
C PRO A 33 2.65 12.43 -4.26
N TYR A 34 1.33 12.36 -4.41
CA TYR A 34 0.41 12.41 -3.27
C TYR A 34 0.51 11.14 -2.41
N CYS A 35 0.80 9.98 -3.00
CA CYS A 35 1.08 8.76 -2.22
C CYS A 35 2.41 8.90 -1.48
N GLY A 36 3.43 9.47 -2.10
CA GLY A 36 4.72 9.76 -1.44
C GLY A 36 4.58 10.71 -0.25
N LEU A 37 3.68 11.70 -0.32
CA LEU A 37 3.33 12.54 0.83
C LEU A 37 2.56 11.75 1.91
N ALA A 38 1.59 10.95 1.51
CA ALA A 38 0.76 10.18 2.42
C ALA A 38 1.53 9.05 3.14
N TYR A 39 2.56 8.48 2.52
CA TYR A 39 3.48 7.52 3.13
C TYR A 39 3.97 8.00 4.51
N TRP A 40 4.49 9.23 4.59
CA TRP A 40 4.97 9.81 5.84
C TRP A 40 3.87 10.03 6.89
N VAL A 41 2.65 10.29 6.43
CA VAL A 41 1.47 10.42 7.30
C VAL A 41 1.10 9.05 7.87
N VAL A 42 1.01 8.03 7.02
CA VAL A 42 0.72 6.65 7.44
C VAL A 42 1.79 6.14 8.40
N LYS A 43 3.08 6.40 8.17
CA LYS A 43 4.15 6.07 9.12
C LYS A 43 3.92 6.69 10.51
N LYS A 44 3.52 7.96 10.56
CA LYS A 44 3.19 8.63 11.83
C LYS A 44 1.96 8.04 12.50
N LEU A 45 0.94 7.65 11.74
CA LEU A 45 -0.25 6.97 12.28
C LEU A 45 0.12 5.60 12.86
N GLN A 46 0.92 4.80 12.15
CA GLN A 46 1.42 3.51 12.65
C GLN A 46 2.22 3.68 13.96
N GLN A 47 3.08 4.69 14.03
CA GLN A 47 3.80 5.01 15.26
C GLN A 47 2.87 5.45 16.40
N HIS A 48 1.86 6.26 16.09
CA HIS A 48 0.93 6.80 17.08
C HIS A 48 0.00 5.73 17.68
N PHE A 49 -0.60 4.88 16.83
CA PHE A 49 -1.56 3.86 17.25
C PHE A 49 -0.91 2.52 17.61
N GLY A 50 0.32 2.27 17.14
CA GLY A 50 1.06 1.04 17.43
C GLY A 50 0.24 -0.22 17.11
N GLY A 51 0.06 -1.09 18.11
CA GLY A 51 -0.67 -2.34 17.96
C GLY A 51 -2.17 -2.21 17.70
N ASP A 52 -2.75 -1.02 17.85
CA ASP A 52 -4.18 -0.79 17.63
C ASP A 52 -4.54 -0.52 16.16
N LEU A 53 -3.55 -0.35 15.27
CA LEU A 53 -3.74 -0.11 13.84
C LEU A 53 -3.16 -1.25 12.99
N LEU A 54 -4.01 -1.81 12.13
CA LEU A 54 -3.60 -2.71 11.05
C LEU A 54 -3.56 -1.93 9.74
N LEU A 55 -2.37 -1.74 9.16
CA LEU A 55 -2.23 -1.23 7.81
C LEU A 55 -2.38 -2.37 6.80
N VAL A 56 -3.13 -2.10 5.73
CA VAL A 56 -3.21 -2.93 4.54
C VAL A 56 -2.87 -2.09 3.33
N PHE A 57 -1.94 -2.56 2.50
CA PHE A 57 -1.60 -1.89 1.24
C PHE A 57 -2.05 -2.72 0.04
N ARG A 58 -2.61 -2.04 -0.96
CA ARG A 58 -3.03 -2.61 -2.24
C ARG A 58 -2.48 -1.77 -3.38
N ASN A 59 -1.88 -2.43 -4.37
CA ASN A 59 -1.33 -1.73 -5.52
C ASN A 59 -2.45 -1.17 -6.41
N PHE A 60 -2.33 0.09 -6.80
CA PHE A 60 -3.21 0.75 -7.76
C PHE A 60 -2.40 1.60 -8.75
N PRO A 61 -1.52 0.98 -9.56
CA PRO A 61 -0.63 1.72 -10.46
C PRO A 61 -1.43 2.43 -11.57
N LEU A 62 -1.33 3.75 -11.63
CA LEU A 62 -1.96 4.60 -12.65
C LEU A 62 -1.05 4.72 -13.87
N THR A 63 -0.84 3.61 -14.58
CA THR A 63 0.16 3.47 -15.65
C THR A 63 0.04 4.43 -16.82
N THR A 64 -1.11 5.09 -17.01
CA THR A 64 -1.28 6.15 -18.01
C THR A 64 -0.62 7.47 -17.63
N ALA A 65 -0.49 7.75 -16.32
CA ALA A 65 0.12 8.95 -15.78
C ALA A 65 1.53 8.69 -15.22
N HIS A 66 1.78 7.47 -14.77
CA HIS A 66 2.96 7.09 -14.00
C HIS A 66 3.64 5.86 -14.67
N PRO A 67 4.66 6.08 -15.53
CA PRO A 67 5.30 5.01 -16.31
C PRO A 67 6.08 3.99 -15.47
N HIS A 68 6.57 4.37 -14.28
CA HIS A 68 7.29 3.51 -13.34
C HIS A 68 6.37 2.81 -12.33
N ALA A 69 5.13 3.26 -12.13
CA ALA A 69 4.20 2.72 -11.14
C ALA A 69 4.07 1.18 -11.16
N LEU A 70 3.88 0.58 -12.34
CA LEU A 70 3.75 -0.87 -12.45
C LEU A 70 5.06 -1.59 -12.10
N SER A 71 6.19 -1.11 -12.60
CA SER A 71 7.50 -1.72 -12.31
C SER A 71 7.87 -1.64 -10.82
N ALA A 72 7.50 -0.54 -10.15
CA ALA A 72 7.66 -0.39 -8.71
C ALA A 72 6.75 -1.37 -7.94
N ALA A 73 5.48 -1.50 -8.34
CA ALA A 73 4.57 -2.49 -7.76
C ALA A 73 5.08 -3.93 -7.95
N VAL A 74 5.60 -4.27 -9.13
CA VAL A 74 6.23 -5.57 -9.38
C VAL A 74 7.44 -5.79 -8.47
N THR A 75 8.25 -4.76 -8.25
CA THR A 75 9.41 -4.83 -7.34
C THR A 75 8.97 -5.10 -5.90
N ALA A 76 7.93 -4.42 -5.42
CA ALA A 76 7.36 -4.64 -4.10
C ALA A 76 6.80 -6.07 -3.96
N GLU A 77 6.03 -6.56 -4.94
CA GLU A 77 5.48 -7.93 -4.94
C GLU A 77 6.58 -8.99 -5.04
N TYR A 78 7.63 -8.74 -5.82
CA TYR A 78 8.79 -9.61 -5.89
C TYR A 78 9.47 -9.72 -4.53
N ALA A 79 9.79 -8.60 -3.88
CA ALA A 79 10.37 -8.63 -2.54
C ALA A 79 9.41 -9.28 -1.53
N GLY A 80 8.11 -8.98 -1.62
CA GLY A 80 7.06 -9.53 -0.78
C GLY A 80 6.92 -11.04 -0.86
N SER A 81 7.09 -11.63 -2.04
CA SER A 81 7.11 -13.09 -2.20
C SER A 81 8.26 -13.80 -1.44
N ARG A 82 9.29 -13.04 -1.04
CA ARG A 82 10.43 -13.48 -0.22
C ARG A 82 10.39 -12.94 1.22
N GLY A 83 9.29 -12.29 1.62
CA GLY A 83 9.08 -11.79 2.98
C GLY A 83 9.51 -10.34 3.22
N PHE A 84 9.92 -9.60 2.18
CA PHE A 84 10.47 -8.23 2.28
C PHE A 84 9.55 -7.16 1.66
N PHE A 85 8.22 -7.37 1.72
CA PHE A 85 7.28 -6.44 1.07
C PHE A 85 7.40 -5.03 1.65
N TRP A 86 7.42 -4.92 2.99
CA TRP A 86 7.35 -3.65 3.68
C TRP A 86 8.66 -2.87 3.56
N GLU A 87 9.80 -3.56 3.55
CA GLU A 87 11.10 -2.96 3.29
C GLU A 87 11.17 -2.40 1.87
N ALA A 88 10.72 -3.16 0.86
CA ALA A 88 10.65 -2.66 -0.50
C ALA A 88 9.64 -1.51 -0.65
N HIS A 89 8.46 -1.62 -0.03
CA HIS A 89 7.44 -0.57 -0.01
C HIS A 89 8.00 0.75 0.56
N ASP A 90 8.66 0.69 1.70
CA ASP A 90 9.29 1.85 2.35
C ASP A 90 10.37 2.44 1.44
N GLU A 91 11.29 1.62 0.93
CA GLU A 91 12.40 2.08 0.09
C GLU A 91 11.94 2.72 -1.23
N LEU A 92 10.86 2.20 -1.84
CA LEU A 92 10.26 2.77 -3.04
C LEU A 92 9.69 4.17 -2.78
N TYR A 93 8.98 4.37 -1.66
CA TYR A 93 8.43 5.68 -1.32
C TYR A 93 9.50 6.67 -0.85
N GLU A 94 10.50 6.21 -0.11
CA GLU A 94 11.62 7.04 0.36
C GLU A 94 12.53 7.53 -0.77
N HIS A 95 12.53 6.83 -1.91
CA HIS A 95 13.34 7.15 -3.09
C HIS A 95 12.48 7.32 -4.35
N GLN A 96 11.28 7.88 -4.19
CA GLN A 96 10.31 8.05 -5.28
C GLN A 96 10.88 8.84 -6.49
N ASP A 97 11.84 9.75 -6.26
CA ASP A 97 12.55 10.52 -7.29
C ASP A 97 13.51 9.66 -8.14
N ARG A 98 13.79 8.42 -7.73
CA ARG A 98 14.76 7.51 -8.36
C ARG A 98 14.14 6.21 -8.85
N LEU A 99 12.81 6.13 -8.92
CA LEU A 99 12.11 4.97 -9.45
C LEU A 99 12.67 4.59 -10.83
N GLY A 100 12.98 3.31 -11.00
CA GLY A 100 13.63 2.77 -12.18
C GLY A 100 14.54 1.59 -11.82
N LEU A 101 14.99 0.88 -12.86
CA LEU A 101 15.78 -0.35 -12.71
C LEU A 101 16.95 -0.22 -11.71
N PRO A 102 17.75 0.86 -11.69
CA PRO A 102 18.85 0.97 -10.73
C PRO A 102 18.40 0.92 -9.26
N LEU A 103 17.26 1.54 -8.93
CA LEU A 103 16.72 1.48 -7.58
C LEU A 103 16.13 0.09 -7.29
N TYR A 104 15.42 -0.49 -8.25
CA TYR A 104 14.77 -1.80 -8.06
C TYR A 104 15.80 -2.92 -7.83
N ASP A 105 16.90 -2.91 -8.60
CA ASP A 105 18.02 -3.82 -8.41
C ASP A 105 18.69 -3.61 -7.05
N ALA A 106 18.87 -2.34 -6.65
CA ALA A 106 19.46 -2.00 -5.35
C ALA A 106 18.59 -2.50 -4.17
N ILE A 107 17.27 -2.35 -4.26
CA ILE A 107 16.33 -2.89 -3.25
C ILE A 107 16.45 -4.41 -3.19
N ALA A 108 16.42 -5.11 -4.32
CA ALA A 108 16.55 -6.56 -4.36
C ALA A 108 17.87 -7.03 -3.72
N LEU A 109 19.00 -6.46 -4.15
CA LEU A 109 20.32 -6.85 -3.66
C LEU A 109 20.52 -6.57 -2.16
N ARG A 110 19.96 -5.46 -1.65
CA ARG A 110 20.05 -5.09 -0.23
C ARG A 110 19.43 -6.15 0.69
N HIS A 111 18.36 -6.80 0.24
CA HIS A 111 17.68 -7.87 0.96
C HIS A 111 18.13 -9.27 0.56
N GLY A 112 19.26 -9.38 -0.16
CA GLY A 112 19.83 -10.66 -0.60
C GLY A 112 19.01 -11.36 -1.68
N LEU A 113 18.17 -10.63 -2.42
CA LEU A 113 17.34 -11.14 -3.51
C LEU A 113 18.08 -10.98 -4.85
N SER A 114 17.75 -11.84 -5.81
CA SER A 114 18.36 -11.80 -7.15
C SER A 114 17.77 -10.68 -8.01
N SER A 115 18.63 -9.82 -8.57
CA SER A 115 18.24 -8.84 -9.59
C SER A 115 17.83 -9.52 -10.91
N ASP A 116 18.46 -10.64 -11.26
CA ASP A 116 18.11 -11.39 -12.48
C ASP A 116 16.70 -11.99 -12.38
N GLU A 117 16.34 -12.53 -11.20
CA GLU A 117 14.98 -13.03 -10.97
C GLU A 117 13.94 -11.89 -10.96
N LEU A 118 14.31 -10.71 -10.47
CA LEU A 118 13.47 -9.51 -10.55
C LEU A 118 13.25 -9.10 -12.02
N ALA A 119 14.30 -9.09 -12.83
CA ALA A 119 14.21 -8.79 -14.25
C ALA A 119 13.31 -9.80 -14.99
N VAL A 120 13.42 -11.09 -14.67
CA VAL A 120 12.51 -12.13 -15.18
C VAL A 120 11.08 -11.89 -14.72
N ALA A 121 10.87 -11.52 -13.46
CA ALA A 121 9.54 -11.23 -12.94
C ALA A 121 8.86 -10.04 -13.66
N MET A 122 9.64 -9.01 -14.02
CA MET A 122 9.15 -7.87 -14.81
C MET A 122 8.81 -8.23 -16.26
N GLN A 123 9.44 -9.27 -16.84
CA GLN A 123 9.20 -9.69 -18.22
C GLN A 123 8.11 -10.75 -18.37
N THR A 124 7.91 -11.56 -17.33
CA THR A 124 6.99 -12.71 -17.34
C THR A 124 5.63 -12.40 -16.72
N ASP A 125 5.43 -11.17 -16.24
CA ASP A 125 4.19 -10.72 -15.61
C ASP A 125 3.74 -11.60 -14.44
N ILE A 126 4.66 -12.31 -13.78
CA ILE A 126 4.33 -13.29 -12.73
C ILE A 126 3.55 -12.67 -11.55
N TYR A 127 3.78 -11.38 -11.25
CA TYR A 127 3.05 -10.64 -10.20
C TYR A 127 1.88 -9.81 -10.72
N LEU A 128 1.69 -9.72 -12.04
CA LEU A 128 0.62 -8.96 -12.65
C LEU A 128 -0.78 -9.43 -12.19
N PRO A 129 -1.06 -10.75 -12.02
CA PRO A 129 -2.36 -11.19 -11.51
C PRO A 129 -2.70 -10.63 -10.12
N LYS A 130 -1.71 -10.54 -9.21
CA LYS A 130 -1.90 -9.96 -7.87
C LYS A 130 -2.17 -8.46 -7.96
N ILE A 131 -1.33 -7.72 -8.70
CA ILE A 131 -1.47 -6.27 -8.90
C ILE A 131 -2.81 -5.93 -9.57
N GLN A 132 -3.21 -6.69 -10.60
CA GLN A 132 -4.49 -6.49 -11.29
C GLN A 132 -5.69 -6.82 -10.39
N SER A 133 -5.56 -7.82 -9.52
CA SER A 133 -6.59 -8.16 -8.53
C SER A 133 -6.82 -6.99 -7.56
N ASP A 134 -5.74 -6.41 -7.04
CA ASP A 134 -5.77 -5.22 -6.18
C ASP A 134 -6.39 -4.03 -6.91
N PHE A 135 -5.90 -3.71 -8.10
CA PHE A 135 -6.42 -2.62 -8.94
C PHE A 135 -7.92 -2.78 -9.21
N ASN A 136 -8.36 -3.95 -9.66
CA ASN A 136 -9.78 -4.23 -9.92
C ASN A 136 -10.61 -4.16 -8.64
N GLY A 137 -10.05 -4.55 -7.49
CA GLY A 137 -10.68 -4.40 -6.19
C GLY A 137 -10.88 -2.93 -5.80
N GLY A 138 -9.90 -2.09 -6.09
CA GLY A 138 -9.99 -0.63 -5.94
C GLY A 138 -11.09 -0.05 -6.82
N VAL A 139 -11.13 -0.38 -8.11
CA VAL A 139 -12.17 0.07 -9.05
C VAL A 139 -13.56 -0.32 -8.54
N ARG A 140 -13.76 -1.58 -8.10
CA ARG A 140 -15.04 -2.02 -7.52
C ARG A 140 -15.39 -1.28 -6.23
N SER A 141 -14.39 -0.85 -5.46
CA SER A 141 -14.57 -0.07 -4.24
C SER A 141 -14.78 1.43 -4.51
N GLY A 142 -14.68 1.86 -5.77
CA GLY A 142 -14.87 3.24 -6.22
C GLY A 142 -13.59 4.08 -6.21
N VAL A 143 -12.41 3.47 -6.06
CA VAL A 143 -11.12 4.17 -6.19
C VAL A 143 -11.02 4.77 -7.60
N ASN A 144 -10.78 6.07 -7.66
CA ASN A 144 -10.73 6.88 -8.87
C ASN A 144 -9.46 7.75 -8.93
N GLY A 145 -8.51 7.49 -8.04
CA GLY A 145 -7.24 8.20 -7.89
C GLY A 145 -6.51 7.66 -6.65
N THR A 146 -5.23 7.99 -6.53
CA THR A 146 -4.37 7.55 -5.43
C THR A 146 -3.76 8.77 -4.71
N PRO A 147 -3.52 8.69 -3.39
CA PRO A 147 -3.88 7.58 -2.51
C PRO A 147 -5.39 7.55 -2.25
N ALA A 148 -5.93 6.37 -1.95
CA ALA A 148 -7.30 6.20 -1.48
C ALA A 148 -7.36 5.35 -0.22
N PHE A 149 -8.03 5.86 0.81
CA PHE A 149 -8.05 5.25 2.13
C PHE A 149 -9.43 4.71 2.52
N TYR A 150 -9.44 3.60 3.26
CA TYR A 150 -10.62 3.07 3.91
C TYR A 150 -10.30 2.75 5.36
N ILE A 151 -11.12 3.23 6.29
CA ILE A 151 -11.02 2.96 7.73
C ILE A 151 -12.19 2.04 8.09
N ASP A 152 -11.88 0.82 8.53
CA ASP A 152 -12.86 -0.26 8.79
C ASP A 152 -13.84 -0.48 7.63
N GLY A 153 -13.30 -0.40 6.40
CA GLY A 153 -14.07 -0.59 5.17
C GLY A 153 -14.94 0.60 4.74
N LEU A 154 -14.96 1.69 5.50
CA LEU A 154 -15.60 2.94 5.10
C LEU A 154 -14.58 3.84 4.39
N ARG A 155 -14.92 4.38 3.21
CA ARG A 155 -14.03 5.29 2.50
C ARG A 155 -13.76 6.55 3.34
N TYR A 156 -12.50 6.91 3.42
CA TYR A 156 -12.04 8.18 4.00
C TYR A 156 -11.79 9.17 2.85
N ASP A 157 -12.60 10.24 2.83
CA ASP A 157 -12.52 11.31 1.83
C ASP A 157 -11.94 12.62 2.41
N GLY A 158 -11.41 12.56 3.63
CA GLY A 158 -10.77 13.70 4.29
C GLY A 158 -9.32 13.93 3.82
N PRO A 159 -8.68 15.02 4.26
CA PRO A 159 -7.27 15.27 3.97
C PRO A 159 -6.37 14.15 4.49
N PRO A 160 -5.39 13.65 3.71
CA PRO A 160 -4.43 12.66 4.18
C PRO A 160 -3.38 13.33 5.09
N GLU A 161 -3.82 13.84 6.23
CA GLU A 161 -3.03 14.54 7.24
C GLU A 161 -3.14 13.81 8.58
N VAL A 162 -2.08 13.90 9.39
CA VAL A 162 -1.96 13.10 10.63
C VAL A 162 -3.12 13.38 11.58
N THR A 163 -3.47 14.65 11.77
CA THR A 163 -4.51 15.06 12.72
C THR A 163 -5.87 14.51 12.32
N GLU A 164 -6.26 14.72 11.07
CA GLU A 164 -7.57 14.37 10.53
C GLU A 164 -7.75 12.86 10.42
N MET A 165 -6.71 12.14 9.97
CA MET A 165 -6.74 10.68 9.93
C MET A 165 -6.73 10.08 11.33
N SER A 166 -5.99 10.66 12.30
CA SER A 166 -6.02 10.18 13.69
C SER A 166 -7.40 10.30 14.30
N GLN A 167 -8.07 11.44 14.13
CA GLN A 167 -9.45 11.63 14.60
C GLN A 167 -10.41 10.61 13.96
N ALA A 168 -10.27 10.34 12.66
CA ALA A 168 -11.11 9.36 11.98
C ALA A 168 -10.87 7.92 12.50
N ILE A 169 -9.62 7.55 12.78
CA ILE A 169 -9.25 6.26 13.35
C ILE A 169 -9.76 6.13 14.80
N GLU A 170 -9.62 7.16 15.62
CA GLU A 170 -10.15 7.18 17.00
C GLU A 170 -11.67 6.99 17.01
N LEU A 171 -12.39 7.71 16.14
CA LEU A 171 -13.83 7.58 16.00
C LEU A 171 -14.25 6.17 15.54
N ALA A 172 -13.48 5.55 14.64
CA ALA A 172 -13.71 4.17 14.22
C ALA A 172 -13.50 3.18 15.37
N SER A 173 -12.40 3.34 16.12
CA SER A 173 -12.10 2.50 17.28
C SER A 173 -13.21 2.55 18.35
N MET A 174 -13.78 3.72 18.61
CA MET A 174 -14.89 3.88 19.58
C MET A 174 -16.19 3.21 19.11
N ARG A 175 -16.43 3.11 17.80
CA ARG A 175 -17.61 2.40 17.25
C ARG A 175 -17.47 0.90 17.38
N GLY A 176 -16.25 0.37 17.26
CA GLY A 176 -15.95 -1.06 17.43
C GLY A 176 -16.15 -1.54 18.88
N LEU A 177 -15.91 -0.68 19.87
CA LEU A 177 -16.10 -0.98 21.29
C LEU A 177 -17.57 -1.06 21.76
N ASN A 178 -18.50 -0.54 20.95
CA ASN A 178 -19.94 -0.50 21.26
C ASN A 178 -20.75 -1.57 20.49
N ARG A 179 -20.07 -2.56 19.89
CA ARG A 179 -20.67 -3.73 19.24
C ARG A 179 -20.40 -4.98 20.07
#